data_AF-A0A7J2X9K2-F1
#
_entry.id   AF-A0A7J2X9K2-F1
#
_cell.length_a   1.000
_cell.length_b   1.000
_cell.length_c   1.000
_cell.angle_alpha   90.00
_cell.angle_beta   90.00
_cell.angle_gamma   90.00
#
_symmetry.space_group_name_H-M   'P 1'
#
loop_
_entity.id
_entity.type
_entity.pdbx_description
1 polymer ?
#
loop_
_entity_poly.entity_id
_entity_poly.type
_entity_poly.pdbx_seq_one_letter_code
_entity_poly.pdbx_strand_id
1 'polypeptide(L)' 'MKIEENLRIGKLLTFNPNKRLPIYNWFYFKEGFSRDLVLMLLEIMHVRKDEKVLDPCCGVGTTLLACREMGLKSLGF' A
#
# COMPACT_ATOMS: atom_id res chain seq x y z
N MET A 1 -8.60 22.61 4.38
CA MET A 1 -7.53 21.59 4.32
C MET A 1 -6.86 21.52 5.68
N LYS A 2 -6.95 20.39 6.38
CA LYS A 2 -6.26 20.19 7.65
C LYS A 2 -4.94 19.48 7.35
N ILE A 3 -3.81 20.10 7.67
CA ILE A 3 -2.49 19.51 7.52
C ILE A 3 -2.10 18.93 8.88
N GLU A 4 -1.63 17.68 8.89
CA GLU A 4 -1.07 17.02 10.06
C GLU A 4 0.36 16.59 9.76
N GLU A 5 1.28 16.92 10.65
CA GLU A 5 2.67 16.46 10.55
C GLU A 5 2.82 15.11 11.24
N ASN A 6 3.27 14.10 10.49
CA ASN A 6 3.56 12.77 11.02
C ASN A 6 4.89 12.23 10.47
N LEU A 7 5.98 12.51 11.17
CA LEU A 7 7.32 12.08 10.77
C LEU A 7 7.52 10.55 10.78
N ARG A 8 6.60 9.78 11.38
CA ARG A 8 6.70 8.32 11.49
C ARG A 8 6.42 7.61 10.16
N ILE A 9 5.69 8.25 9.24
CA ILE A 9 5.31 7.63 7.96
C ILE A 9 6.47 7.56 6.96
N GLY A 10 7.57 8.29 7.19
CA GLY A 10 8.68 8.39 6.24
C GLY A 10 9.25 7.03 5.83
N LYS A 11 9.32 6.07 6.75
CA LYS A 11 9.77 4.70 6.45
C LYS A 11 8.78 3.94 5.57
N LEU A 12 7.47 4.20 5.72
CA LEU A 12 6.41 3.54 4.98
C LEU A 12 6.36 4.00 3.51
N LEU A 13 6.83 5.21 3.23
CA LEU A 13 7.00 5.77 1.89
C LEU A 13 8.20 5.16 1.12
N THR A 14 8.84 4.12 1.66
CA THR A 14 9.96 3.44 1.01
C THR A 14 9.66 1.95 0.86
N PHE A 15 10.33 1.28 -0.07
CA PHE A 15 10.23 -0.16 -0.27
C PHE A 15 10.92 -0.97 0.84
N ASN A 16 11.74 -0.32 1.67
CA ASN A 16 12.63 -1.02 2.60
C ASN A 16 11.92 -2.01 3.55
N PRO A 17 10.72 -1.72 4.09
CA PRO A 17 9.96 -2.70 4.88
C PRO A 17 9.58 -3.97 4.09
N ASN A 18 9.25 -3.84 2.80
CA ASN A 18 8.81 -4.95 1.96
C ASN A 18 9.90 -6.00 1.74
N LYS A 19 11.18 -5.64 1.82
CA LYS A 19 12.32 -6.56 1.59
C LYS A 19 12.29 -7.81 2.48
N ARG A 20 11.62 -7.75 3.64
CA ARG A 20 11.54 -8.83 4.63
C ARG A 20 10.17 -9.53 4.67
N LEU A 21 9.22 -9.09 3.85
CA LEU A 21 7.87 -9.63 3.81
C LEU A 21 7.74 -10.60 2.63
N PRO A 22 7.32 -11.86 2.86
CA PRO A 22 7.04 -12.80 1.78
C PRO A 22 6.06 -12.20 0.77
N ILE A 23 6.19 -12.58 -0.51
CA ILE A 23 5.41 -12.08 -1.66
C ILE A 23 5.75 -10.62 -2.01
N TYR A 24 5.76 -9.70 -1.05
CA TYR A 24 6.11 -8.29 -1.28
C TYR A 24 7.60 -8.08 -1.62
N ASN A 25 8.46 -9.06 -1.36
CA ASN A 25 9.88 -9.04 -1.67
C ASN A 25 10.26 -9.75 -2.99
N TRP A 26 9.29 -10.14 -3.83
CA TRP A 26 9.54 -10.88 -5.09
C TRP A 26 10.36 -10.10 -6.13
N PHE A 27 10.31 -8.77 -6.09
CA PHE A 27 11.00 -7.86 -6.98
C PHE A 27 11.31 -6.59 -6.21
N TYR A 28 12.58 -6.20 -6.16
CA TYR A 28 12.99 -4.96 -5.51
C TYR A 28 12.66 -3.76 -6.39
N PHE A 29 11.88 -2.82 -5.88
CA PHE A 29 11.52 -1.59 -6.58
C PHE A 29 11.83 -0.38 -5.71
N LYS A 30 12.88 0.38 -6.08
CA LYS A 30 13.44 1.47 -5.26
C LYS A 30 12.42 2.58 -5.02
N GLU A 31 11.63 2.89 -6.04
CA GLU A 31 10.59 3.92 -6.06
C GLU A 31 9.27 3.43 -5.44
N GLY A 32 9.21 2.17 -4.99
CA GLY A 32 8.05 1.59 -4.34
C GLY A 32 7.89 2.04 -2.89
N PHE A 33 6.65 1.96 -2.41
CA PHE A 33 6.29 2.13 -0.99
C PHE A 33 6.02 0.78 -0.32
N SER A 34 5.89 0.82 1.01
CA SER A 34 5.65 -0.38 1.83
C SER A 34 4.18 -0.86 1.79
N ARG A 35 3.96 -2.15 2.01
CA ARG A 35 2.63 -2.72 2.27
C ARG A 35 1.91 -1.97 3.38
N ASP A 36 2.61 -1.69 4.48
CA ASP A 36 2.04 -1.12 5.69
C ASP A 36 1.54 0.33 5.46
N LEU A 37 2.10 1.05 4.48
CA LEU A 37 1.51 2.32 4.01
C LEU A 37 0.08 2.11 3.50
N VAL A 38 -0.11 1.10 2.65
CA VAL A 38 -1.42 0.81 2.05
C VAL A 38 -2.42 0.42 3.12
N LEU A 39 -2.03 -0.46 4.06
CA LEU A 39 -2.90 -0.88 5.15
C LEU A 39 -3.37 0.32 6.01
N MET A 40 -2.44 1.22 6.35
CA MET A 40 -2.75 2.45 7.07
C MET A 40 -3.68 3.38 6.28
N LEU A 41 -3.45 3.56 4.97
CA LEU A 41 -4.32 4.39 4.13
C LEU A 41 -5.73 3.80 4.01
N LEU A 42 -5.86 2.48 3.83
CA LEU A 42 -7.16 1.80 3.77
C LEU A 42 -7.95 2.01 5.07
N GLU A 43 -7.27 1.98 6.23
CA GLU A 43 -7.87 2.24 7.54
C GLU A 43 -8.32 3.69 7.69
N ILE A 44 -7.44 4.66 7.39
CA ILE A 44 -7.74 6.11 7.50
C ILE A 44 -8.88 6.52 6.56
N MET A 45 -8.94 5.89 5.38
CA MET A 45 -10.00 6.15 4.39
C MET A 45 -11.29 5.37 4.68
N HIS A 46 -11.32 4.52 5.72
CA HIS A 46 -12.46 3.70 6.11
C HIS A 46 -13.02 2.85 4.96
N VAL A 47 -12.14 2.25 4.15
CA VAL A 47 -12.53 1.46 2.98
C VAL A 47 -13.31 0.22 3.41
N ARG A 48 -14.49 0.01 2.82
CA ARG A 48 -15.37 -1.13 3.11
C ARG A 48 -15.17 -2.28 2.13
N LYS A 49 -15.59 -3.49 2.52
CA LYS A 49 -15.41 -4.73 1.75
C LYS A 49 -16.14 -4.76 0.40
N ASP A 50 -17.22 -4.00 0.29
CA ASP A 50 -18.04 -3.85 -0.92
C ASP A 50 -17.48 -2.82 -1.92
N GLU A 51 -16.51 -2.01 -1.49
CA GLU A 51 -15.83 -1.02 -2.32
C GLU A 51 -14.69 -1.64 -3.13
N LYS A 52 -14.21 -0.89 -4.13
CA LYS A 52 -13.09 -1.30 -4.99
C LYS A 52 -11.98 -0.27 -4.92
N VAL A 53 -10.74 -0.73 -4.77
CA VAL A 53 -9.55 0.12 -4.81
C VAL A 53 -9.00 0.17 -6.23
N LEU A 54 -8.72 1.38 -6.71
CA LEU A 54 -8.06 1.61 -8.00
C LEU A 54 -6.64 2.10 -7.78
N ASP A 55 -5.67 1.42 -8.38
CA ASP A 55 -4.27 1.84 -8.41
C ASP A 55 -3.84 2.12 -9.86
N PRO A 56 -3.89 3.38 -10.33
CA PRO A 56 -3.57 3.71 -11.72
C PRO A 56 -2.07 3.60 -12.05
N CYS A 57 -1.22 3.39 -11.04
CA CYS A 57 0.24 3.33 -11.18
C CYS A 57 0.76 2.12 -10.41
N CYS A 58 0.26 0.91 -10.70
CA CYS A 58 0.35 -0.20 -9.74
C CYS A 58 1.77 -0.75 -9.55
N GLY A 59 2.71 -0.44 -10.45
CA GLY A 59 4.12 -0.80 -10.32
C GLY A 59 4.30 -2.29 -10.05
N VAL A 60 4.94 -2.63 -8.92
CA VAL A 60 5.15 -4.02 -8.48
C VAL A 60 3.96 -4.64 -7.74
N GLY A 61 2.81 -3.97 -7.75
CA GLY A 61 1.55 -4.49 -7.22
C GLY A 61 1.36 -4.34 -5.71
N THR A 62 2.14 -3.51 -5.00
CA THR A 62 2.04 -3.37 -3.53
C THR A 62 0.61 -3.10 -3.07
N THR A 63 -0.09 -2.17 -3.71
CA THR A 63 -1.49 -1.84 -3.37
C THR A 63 -2.42 -3.01 -3.61
N LEU A 64 -2.29 -3.67 -4.76
CA LEU A 64 -3.17 -4.79 -5.16
C LEU A 64 -2.99 -5.99 -4.24
N LEU A 65 -1.75 -6.30 -3.87
CA LEU A 65 -1.42 -7.37 -2.92
C LEU A 65 -1.96 -7.05 -1.52
N ALA A 66 -1.77 -5.83 -1.03
CA ALA A 66 -2.30 -5.40 0.27
C ALA A 66 -3.83 -5.42 0.31
N CYS A 67 -4.49 -4.97 -0.75
CA CYS A 67 -5.94 -5.09 -0.89
C CYS A 67 -6.38 -6.56 -0.86
N ARG A 68 -5.67 -7.45 -1.56
CA ARG A 68 -5.99 -8.88 -1.59
C ARG A 68 -5.81 -9.53 -0.22
N GLU A 69 -4.74 -9.21 0.50
CA GLU A 69 -4.50 -9.64 1.90
C GLU A 69 -5.63 -9.20 2.82
N MET A 70 -6.14 -7.98 2.61
CA MET A 70 -7.30 -7.44 3.30
C MET A 70 -8.64 -7.92 2.73
N GLY A 71 -8.69 -8.87 1.79
CA GLY A 71 -9.93 -9.36 1.20
C GLY A 71 -10.77 -8.31 0.45
N LEU A 72 -10.12 -7.24 -0.02
CA LEU A 72 -10.71 -6.18 -0.83
C LEU A 72 -10.58 -6.50 -2.32
N LYS A 73 -11.51 -5.98 -3.13
CA LYS A 73 -11.39 -6.00 -4.58
C LYS A 73 -10.53 -4.80 -5.01
N SER A 74 -9.59 -5.03 -5.91
CA SER A 74 -8.76 -3.96 -6.45
C SER A 74 -8.47 -4.16 -7.94
N LEU A 75 -8.21 -3.07 -8.63
CA LEU A 75 -7.78 -3.03 -10.03
C LEU A 75 -6.57 -2.11 -10.15
N GLY A 76 -5.58 -2.50 -10.95
CA GLY A 76 -4.47 -1.64 -11.32
C GLY A 76 -4.13 -1.74 -12.79
N PHE A 77 -3.44 -0.71 -13.31
CA PHE A 77 -3.00 -0.57 -14.70
C PHE A 77 -1.48 -0.57 -14.81
#